data_AF-A0A1A0IGW3-F1
#
_entry.id   AF-A0A1A0IGW3-F1
#
_cell.length_a   1.000
_cell.length_b   1.000
_cell.length_c   1.000
_cell.angle_alpha   90.00
_cell.angle_beta   90.00
_cell.angle_gamma   90.00
#
_symmetry.space_group_name_H-M   'P 1'
#
loop_
_entity.id
_entity.type
_entity.pdbx_description
1 polymer ?
#
loop_
_entity_poly.entity_id
_entity_poly.type
_entity_poly.pdbx_seq_one_letter_code
_entity_poly.pdbx_strand_id
1 'polypeptide(L)'
;MSNGLDVMKNARGKSKRTPPAMPPPRNKARVAPVDVDEVTSPPPADRGATDQTPRERHKPPAAEASPPSAPAQPAVAQSASSSDPRPLLRNTVYLNEAEDDFLQSVTAAGRRGTPKVTSAAAIIRFAVRHLENSMTPQEIVDAIRAAAPADARPGRHVL
;
A
#
# COMPACT_ATOMS: atom_id res chain seq x y z
N MET A 1 0.01 -62.49 3.49
CA MET A 1 -0.50 -61.31 4.21
C MET A 1 0.65 -60.73 5.00
N SER A 2 1.30 -59.68 4.47
CA SER A 2 2.52 -59.11 5.03
C SER A 2 2.16 -58.27 6.25
N ASN A 3 2.70 -58.61 7.42
CA ASN A 3 2.38 -57.97 8.69
C ASN A 3 2.70 -56.46 8.68
N GLY A 4 1.70 -55.64 8.99
CA GLY A 4 1.83 -54.17 9.10
C GLY A 4 2.87 -53.69 10.13
N LEU A 5 3.32 -54.57 11.03
CA LEU A 5 4.38 -54.28 12.00
C LEU A 5 5.76 -54.12 11.35
N ASP A 6 6.04 -54.82 10.26
CA ASP A 6 7.31 -54.73 9.52
C ASP A 6 7.43 -53.42 8.72
N VAL A 7 6.30 -52.92 8.22
CA VAL A 7 6.23 -51.62 7.54
C VAL A 7 6.57 -50.48 8.51
N MET A 8 6.10 -50.57 9.77
CA MET A 8 6.41 -49.56 10.79
C MET A 8 7.87 -49.60 11.25
N LYS A 9 8.48 -50.78 11.39
CA LYS A 9 9.92 -50.88 11.72
C LYS A 9 10.80 -50.30 10.61
N ASN A 10 10.43 -50.52 9.35
CA ASN A 10 11.15 -49.96 8.20
C ASN A 10 10.99 -48.45 8.05
N ALA A 11 9.88 -47.87 8.50
CA ALA A 11 9.68 -46.41 8.53
C ALA A 11 10.55 -45.73 9.61
N ARG A 12 10.71 -46.38 10.78
CA ARG A 12 11.50 -45.83 11.89
C ARG A 12 13.02 -45.81 11.60
N GLY A 13 13.52 -46.76 10.81
CA GLY A 13 14.92 -46.82 10.40
C GLY A 13 15.35 -45.77 9.35
N LYS A 14 14.40 -45.22 8.59
CA LYS A 14 14.68 -44.25 7.50
C LYS A 14 14.78 -42.80 7.99
N SER A 15 14.43 -42.55 9.25
CA SER A 15 14.51 -41.23 9.90
C SER A 15 15.81 -41.04 10.70
N LYS A 16 16.95 -41.46 10.15
CA LYS A 16 18.30 -41.10 10.61
C LYS A 16 19.07 -40.29 9.56
N ARG A 17 18.36 -39.48 8.78
CA ARG A 17 19.02 -38.45 7.97
C ARG A 17 19.23 -37.24 8.85
N THR A 18 20.49 -36.95 9.14
CA THR A 18 20.95 -35.70 9.73
C THR A 18 20.21 -34.55 9.03
N PRO A 19 19.53 -33.64 9.76
CA PRO A 19 18.93 -32.49 9.11
C PRO A 19 20.04 -31.72 8.38
N PRO A 20 19.76 -31.17 7.17
CA PRO A 20 20.71 -30.28 6.52
C PRO A 20 21.04 -29.14 7.50
N ALA A 21 22.34 -28.96 7.77
CA ALA A 21 22.81 -27.93 8.69
C ALA A 21 22.24 -26.58 8.26
N MET A 22 21.52 -25.91 9.17
CA MET A 22 20.98 -24.59 8.90
C MET A 22 22.11 -23.62 8.58
N PRO A 23 21.96 -22.76 7.55
CA PRO A 23 22.95 -21.73 7.28
C PRO A 23 23.11 -20.82 8.50
N PRO A 24 24.34 -20.34 8.77
CA PRO A 24 24.59 -19.51 9.93
C PRO A 24 23.73 -18.23 9.89
N PRO A 25 23.23 -17.76 11.04
CA PRO A 25 22.45 -16.54 11.11
C PRO A 25 23.28 -15.37 10.58
N ARG A 26 22.72 -14.63 9.62
CA ARG A 26 23.40 -13.51 8.95
C ARG A 26 23.63 -12.32 9.88
N ASN A 27 22.93 -12.29 11.02
CA ASN A 27 22.97 -11.19 11.98
C ASN A 27 23.71 -11.63 13.24
N LYS A 28 24.66 -10.81 13.69
CA LYS A 28 25.31 -10.98 14.99
C LYS A 28 24.28 -10.84 16.10
N ALA A 29 24.42 -11.62 17.18
CA ALA A 29 23.60 -11.45 18.37
C ALA A 29 23.73 -10.00 18.88
N ARG A 30 22.60 -9.35 19.15
CA ARG A 30 22.56 -7.97 19.64
C ARG A 30 23.07 -7.93 21.08
N VAL A 31 24.06 -7.09 21.37
CA VAL A 31 24.74 -7.00 22.68
C VAL A 31 24.22 -5.84 23.53
N ALA A 32 23.41 -4.93 22.99
CA ALA A 32 22.94 -3.76 23.74
C ALA A 32 21.54 -3.98 24.34
N PRO A 33 21.37 -3.79 25.67
CA PRO A 33 20.06 -3.67 26.31
C PRO A 33 19.26 -2.49 25.74
N VAL A 34 17.94 -2.63 25.69
CA VAL A 34 17.01 -1.55 25.38
C VAL A 34 16.57 -0.96 26.71
N ASP A 35 16.96 0.29 26.99
CA ASP A 35 16.36 1.06 28.09
C ASP A 35 14.91 1.37 27.73
N VAL A 36 14.02 0.95 28.64
CA VAL A 36 12.60 1.29 28.64
C VAL A 36 12.38 2.28 29.78
N ASP A 37 12.43 3.57 29.47
CA ASP A 37 12.03 4.61 30.42
C ASP A 37 10.50 4.68 30.49
N GLU A 38 9.97 4.18 31.59
CA GLU A 38 8.57 4.24 32.00
C GLU A 38 8.34 5.42 32.97
N VAL A 39 7.66 6.46 32.47
CA VAL A 39 6.69 7.40 33.10
C VAL A 39 6.78 7.69 34.62
N THR A 40 6.84 8.98 35.02
CA THR A 40 5.98 9.58 36.10
C THR A 40 5.97 11.14 36.05
N SER A 41 4.78 11.74 36.14
CA SER A 41 4.38 13.18 36.15
C SER A 41 4.69 13.96 37.47
N PRO A 42 4.06 15.13 37.78
CA PRO A 42 4.31 16.53 37.35
C PRO A 42 4.57 17.50 38.56
N PRO A 43 4.71 18.84 38.35
CA PRO A 43 4.15 19.80 39.33
C PRO A 43 3.42 21.04 38.72
N PRO A 44 2.72 21.86 39.55
CA PRO A 44 1.54 22.66 39.16
C PRO A 44 1.80 24.15 38.87
N ALA A 45 0.71 24.81 38.43
CA ALA A 45 0.56 26.24 38.15
C ALA A 45 0.79 27.16 39.36
N ASP A 46 1.23 28.41 39.13
CA ASP A 46 0.41 29.65 39.23
C ASP A 46 1.28 30.93 39.30
N ARG A 47 0.68 32.06 38.89
CA ARG A 47 1.02 33.48 39.14
C ARG A 47 1.88 34.27 38.15
N GLY A 48 1.27 35.36 37.66
CA GLY A 48 1.94 36.68 37.59
C GLY A 48 1.69 37.49 36.32
N ALA A 49 0.61 38.27 36.29
CA ALA A 49 0.38 39.31 35.30
C ALA A 49 1.27 40.55 35.53
N THR A 50 1.76 41.20 34.46
CA THR A 50 1.63 42.65 34.23
C THR A 50 2.06 43.03 32.80
N ASP A 51 1.14 43.74 32.15
CA ASP A 51 1.27 44.81 31.15
C ASP A 51 2.67 45.43 30.88
N GLN A 52 3.04 45.55 29.60
CA GLN A 52 3.60 46.77 28.97
C GLN A 52 3.90 46.60 27.47
N THR A 53 3.28 47.43 26.65
CA THR A 53 3.55 47.68 25.20
C THR A 53 4.71 48.69 25.00
N PRO A 54 5.06 49.14 23.77
CA PRO A 54 6.06 48.54 22.87
C PRO A 54 7.21 49.52 22.50
N ARG A 55 8.44 49.06 22.27
CA ARG A 55 9.49 49.90 21.65
C ARG A 55 10.37 49.13 20.65
N GLU A 56 10.17 49.56 19.40
CA GLU A 56 11.04 49.64 18.22
C GLU A 56 12.39 48.90 18.11
N ARG A 57 12.50 48.27 16.92
CA ARG A 57 13.65 48.11 16.00
C ARG A 57 14.76 47.14 16.44
N HIS A 58 14.96 46.08 15.66
CA HIS A 58 16.10 45.92 14.73
C HIS A 58 15.92 44.70 13.79
N LYS A 59 16.56 44.81 12.61
CA LYS A 59 16.51 44.11 11.30
C LYS A 59 16.74 42.56 11.32
N PRO A 60 16.38 41.78 10.26
CA PRO A 60 16.10 40.34 10.36
C PRO A 60 17.29 39.44 10.04
N PRO A 61 17.16 38.12 10.30
CA PRO A 61 17.57 37.12 9.32
C PRO A 61 16.55 35.99 9.11
N ALA A 62 16.65 35.43 7.90
CA ALA A 62 15.92 34.31 7.34
C ALA A 62 15.98 33.01 8.18
N ALA A 63 14.90 32.23 8.12
CA ALA A 63 14.90 30.87 7.56
C ALA A 63 13.64 30.13 8.05
N GLU A 64 12.79 29.82 7.08
CA GLU A 64 11.58 29.01 7.17
C GLU A 64 11.95 27.60 7.67
N ALA A 65 11.61 27.29 8.91
CA ALA A 65 11.74 25.94 9.44
C ALA A 65 10.66 25.06 8.81
N SER A 66 11.10 24.18 7.91
CA SER A 66 10.27 23.17 7.26
C SER A 66 9.67 22.18 8.29
N PRO A 67 8.42 21.71 8.11
CA PRO A 67 7.85 20.68 8.97
C PRO A 67 8.54 19.31 8.77
N PRO A 68 8.55 18.45 9.81
CA PRO A 68 9.31 17.20 9.82
C PRO A 68 8.79 16.17 8.82
N SER A 69 9.74 15.47 8.19
CA SER A 69 9.53 14.39 7.22
C SER A 69 8.72 13.22 7.81
N ALA A 70 7.64 12.86 7.12
CA ALA A 70 6.91 11.62 7.35
C ALA A 70 7.78 10.39 7.00
N PRO A 71 7.61 9.24 7.69
CA PRO A 71 8.41 8.05 7.47
C PRO A 71 8.22 7.47 6.06
N ALA A 72 9.34 7.17 5.42
CA ALA A 72 9.41 6.59 4.07
C ALA A 72 8.68 5.24 4.01
N GLN A 73 7.65 5.16 3.15
CA GLN A 73 7.04 3.90 2.79
C GLN A 73 8.05 3.04 2.00
N PRO A 74 8.06 1.71 2.18
CA PRO A 74 8.97 0.83 1.47
C PRO A 74 8.72 0.92 -0.05
N ALA A 75 9.80 1.18 -0.79
CA ALA A 75 9.80 1.24 -2.24
C ALA A 75 9.42 -0.14 -2.80
N VAL A 76 8.18 -0.27 -3.28
CA VAL A 76 7.79 -1.39 -4.14
C VAL A 76 8.62 -1.32 -5.41
N ALA A 77 9.37 -2.39 -5.68
CA ALA A 77 10.21 -2.53 -6.87
C ALA A 77 9.37 -2.26 -8.13
N GLN A 78 9.65 -1.13 -8.78
CA GLN A 78 9.05 -0.75 -10.05
C GLN A 78 9.50 -1.76 -11.10
N SER A 79 8.63 -2.71 -11.43
CA SER A 79 8.82 -3.55 -12.62
C SER A 79 8.61 -2.67 -13.85
N ALA A 80 9.72 -2.34 -14.53
CA ALA A 80 9.75 -1.88 -15.91
C ALA A 80 9.03 -2.91 -16.81
N SER A 81 8.41 -2.59 -17.95
CA SER A 81 8.56 -1.44 -18.84
C SER A 81 7.36 -1.44 -19.79
N SER A 82 6.64 -0.34 -19.89
CA SER A 82 5.83 -0.02 -21.06
C SER A 82 6.29 1.34 -21.53
N SER A 83 7.08 1.35 -22.60
CA SER A 83 7.68 2.54 -23.23
C SER A 83 6.60 3.34 -23.96
N ASP A 84 5.69 3.93 -23.21
CA ASP A 84 5.01 5.14 -23.65
C ASP A 84 5.88 6.29 -23.12
N PRO A 85 6.46 7.15 -23.98
CA PRO A 85 7.36 8.22 -23.54
C PRO A 85 6.64 9.29 -22.70
N ARG A 86 5.33 9.18 -22.51
CA ARG A 86 4.55 10.11 -21.71
C ARG A 86 4.65 9.74 -20.23
N PRO A 87 4.95 10.71 -19.35
CA PRO A 87 4.96 10.48 -17.92
C PRO A 87 3.56 10.07 -17.44
N LEU A 88 3.49 9.03 -16.61
CA LEU A 88 2.24 8.63 -15.96
C LEU A 88 1.91 9.62 -14.84
N LEU A 89 0.68 10.10 -14.83
CA LEU A 89 0.14 10.92 -13.74
C LEU A 89 -0.48 10.02 -12.67
N ARG A 90 -0.29 10.38 -11.40
CA ARG A 90 -0.93 9.69 -10.27
C ARG A 90 -2.38 10.15 -10.16
N ASN A 91 -3.31 9.20 -10.13
CA ASN A 91 -4.72 9.44 -9.90
C ASN A 91 -5.27 8.44 -8.87
N THR A 92 -6.26 8.86 -8.08
CA THR A 92 -6.99 8.01 -7.13
C THR A 92 -8.37 7.70 -7.71
N VAL A 93 -8.75 6.43 -7.76
CA VAL A 93 -10.05 5.96 -8.26
C VAL A 93 -10.73 5.17 -7.14
N TYR A 94 -12.02 5.44 -6.94
CA TYR A 94 -12.85 4.69 -6.01
C TYR A 94 -13.64 3.65 -6.79
N LEU A 95 -13.66 2.43 -6.26
CA LEU A 95 -14.32 1.28 -6.87
C LEU A 95 -15.25 0.66 -5.83
N ASN A 96 -16.35 0.08 -6.31
CA ASN A 96 -17.21 -0.75 -5.49
C ASN A 96 -16.55 -2.12 -5.24
N GLU A 97 -17.03 -2.86 -4.25
CA GLU A 97 -16.51 -4.20 -3.90
C GLU A 97 -16.52 -5.14 -5.11
N ALA A 98 -17.63 -5.18 -5.87
CA ALA A 98 -17.75 -6.02 -7.06
C ALA A 98 -16.76 -5.64 -8.19
N GLU A 99 -16.39 -4.36 -8.29
CA GLU A 99 -15.42 -3.88 -9.28
C GLU A 99 -14.00 -4.26 -8.88
N ASP A 100 -13.66 -4.16 -7.59
CA ASP A 100 -12.36 -4.61 -7.09
C ASP A 100 -12.19 -6.13 -7.24
N ASP A 101 -13.21 -6.92 -6.90
CA ASP A 101 -13.23 -8.37 -7.09
C ASP A 101 -13.02 -8.76 -8.56
N PHE A 102 -13.61 -8.00 -9.49
CA PHE A 102 -13.39 -8.18 -10.90
C PHE A 102 -11.93 -7.90 -11.28
N LEU A 103 -11.34 -6.80 -10.80
CA LEU A 103 -9.92 -6.49 -11.05
C LEU A 103 -8.98 -7.56 -10.49
N GLN A 104 -9.28 -8.10 -9.31
CA GLN A 104 -8.52 -9.20 -8.71
C GLN A 104 -8.63 -10.47 -9.57
N SER A 105 -9.83 -10.80 -10.04
CA SER A 105 -10.07 -11.95 -10.93
C SER A 105 -9.32 -11.83 -12.25
N VAL A 106 -9.35 -10.66 -12.89
CA VAL A 106 -8.60 -10.38 -14.12
C VAL A 106 -7.10 -10.49 -13.86
N THR A 107 -6.61 -9.96 -12.74
CA THR A 107 -5.20 -10.06 -12.35
C THR A 107 -4.79 -11.52 -12.13
N ALA A 108 -5.63 -12.33 -11.48
CA ALA A 108 -5.36 -13.75 -11.27
C ALA A 108 -5.27 -14.52 -12.59
N ALA A 109 -6.17 -14.23 -13.56
CA ALA A 109 -6.13 -14.81 -14.89
C ALA A 109 -4.89 -14.36 -15.68
N GLY A 110 -4.55 -13.07 -15.61
CA GLY A 110 -3.44 -12.44 -16.33
C GLY A 110 -2.04 -12.81 -15.83
N ARG A 111 -1.91 -13.50 -14.68
CA ARG A 111 -0.61 -13.94 -14.13
C ARG A 111 0.09 -15.03 -14.94
N ARG A 112 -0.68 -15.85 -15.66
CA ARG A 112 -0.14 -17.01 -16.39
C ARG A 112 0.31 -16.67 -17.81
N GLY A 113 -0.17 -15.55 -18.37
CA GLY A 113 0.16 -15.10 -19.71
C GLY A 113 1.37 -14.18 -19.78
N THR A 114 1.93 -14.04 -20.98
CA THR A 114 2.94 -13.03 -21.32
C THR A 114 2.36 -12.10 -22.40
N PRO A 115 2.33 -10.78 -22.20
CA PRO A 115 2.84 -10.01 -21.06
C PRO A 115 2.01 -10.24 -19.77
N LYS A 116 2.69 -10.21 -18.62
CA LYS A 116 2.04 -10.39 -17.32
C LYS A 116 1.21 -9.15 -16.98
N VAL A 117 -0.07 -9.34 -16.69
CA VAL A 117 -0.96 -8.28 -16.19
C VAL A 117 -1.09 -8.45 -14.69
N THR A 118 -0.30 -7.69 -13.93
CA THR A 118 -0.20 -7.83 -12.46
C THR A 118 -0.78 -6.65 -11.68
N SER A 119 -1.16 -5.56 -12.35
CA SER A 119 -1.62 -4.34 -11.69
C SER A 119 -2.99 -3.87 -12.18
N ALA A 120 -3.82 -3.46 -11.22
CA ALA A 120 -5.10 -2.78 -11.48
C ALA A 120 -4.93 -1.58 -12.41
N ALA A 121 -3.87 -0.79 -12.22
CA ALA A 121 -3.56 0.36 -13.07
C ALA A 121 -3.30 0.00 -14.55
N ALA A 122 -2.77 -1.20 -14.84
CA ALA A 122 -2.62 -1.65 -16.22
C ALA A 122 -3.97 -1.99 -16.85
N ILE A 123 -4.86 -2.63 -16.08
CA ILE A 123 -6.21 -3.00 -16.50
C ILE A 123 -7.05 -1.74 -16.76
N ILE A 124 -7.03 -0.78 -15.82
CA ILE A 124 -7.75 0.49 -15.95
C ILE A 124 -7.27 1.26 -17.19
N ARG A 125 -5.94 1.36 -17.42
CA ARG A 125 -5.41 2.01 -18.64
C ARG A 125 -5.80 1.28 -19.92
N PHE A 126 -5.91 -0.04 -19.90
CA PHE A 126 -6.42 -0.79 -21.04
C PHE A 126 -7.90 -0.48 -21.29
N ALA A 127 -8.73 -0.46 -20.25
CA ALA A 127 -10.14 -0.13 -20.37
C ALA A 127 -10.36 1.29 -20.91
N VAL A 128 -9.62 2.29 -20.41
CA VAL A 128 -9.70 3.68 -20.91
C VAL A 128 -9.33 3.75 -22.38
N ARG A 129 -8.21 3.15 -22.79
CA ARG A 129 -7.82 3.10 -24.22
C ARG A 129 -8.83 2.34 -25.07
N HIS A 130 -9.49 1.33 -24.52
CA HIS A 130 -10.53 0.61 -25.24
C HIS A 130 -11.76 1.49 -25.47
N LEU A 131 -12.18 2.25 -24.45
CA LEU A 131 -13.28 3.22 -24.55
C LEU A 131 -12.97 4.36 -25.53
N GLU A 132 -11.75 4.91 -25.50
CA GLU A 132 -11.31 5.94 -26.46
C GLU A 132 -11.39 5.48 -27.91
N ASN A 133 -11.17 4.19 -28.17
CA ASN A 133 -11.23 3.62 -29.51
C ASN A 133 -12.64 3.19 -29.93
N SER A 134 -13.56 2.99 -28.99
CA SER A 134 -14.88 2.43 -29.27
C SER A 134 -16.01 3.45 -29.23
N MET A 135 -15.86 4.55 -28.48
CA MET A 135 -16.92 5.54 -28.26
C MET A 135 -16.36 6.96 -28.26
N THR A 136 -17.20 7.90 -28.69
CA THR A 136 -16.91 9.32 -28.47
C THR A 136 -17.11 9.70 -27.00
N PRO A 137 -16.46 10.76 -26.50
CA PRO A 137 -16.64 11.20 -25.12
C PRO A 137 -18.10 11.49 -24.74
N GLN A 138 -18.91 11.98 -25.68
CA GLN A 138 -20.34 12.22 -25.42
C GLN A 138 -21.12 10.92 -25.26
N GLU A 139 -20.89 9.93 -26.13
CA GLU A 139 -21.52 8.62 -26.01
C GLU A 139 -21.15 7.93 -24.70
N ILE A 140 -19.92 8.09 -24.21
CA ILE A 140 -19.51 7.57 -22.90
C ILE A 140 -20.33 8.21 -21.77
N VAL A 141 -20.50 9.53 -21.80
CA VAL A 141 -21.30 10.25 -20.79
C VAL A 141 -22.76 9.79 -20.85
N ASP A 142 -23.32 9.65 -22.04
CA ASP A 142 -24.70 9.20 -22.22
C ASP A 142 -24.88 7.75 -21.77
N ALA A 143 -23.92 6.87 -22.03
CA ALA A 143 -23.91 5.49 -21.53
C ALA A 143 -23.83 5.43 -20.00
N ILE A 144 -22.99 6.25 -19.38
CA ILE A 144 -22.89 6.34 -17.91
C ILE A 144 -24.21 6.83 -17.31
N ARG A 145 -24.84 7.83 -17.93
CA ARG A 145 -26.15 8.34 -17.49
C ARG A 145 -27.26 7.30 -17.65
N ALA A 146 -27.24 6.53 -18.74
CA ALA A 146 -28.20 5.47 -18.98
C ALA A 146 -28.04 4.29 -18.01
N ALA A 147 -26.81 4.01 -17.58
CA ALA A 147 -26.51 2.96 -16.60
C ALA A 147 -26.69 3.40 -15.13
N ALA A 148 -26.83 4.71 -14.88
CA ALA A 148 -27.03 5.21 -13.53
C ALA A 148 -28.36 4.69 -12.95
N PRO A 149 -28.39 4.22 -11.70
CA PRO A 149 -29.62 3.80 -11.06
C PRO A 149 -30.61 4.97 -11.02
N ALA A 150 -31.91 4.71 -11.25
CA ALA A 150 -32.95 5.73 -11.32
C ALA A 150 -33.09 6.60 -10.05
N ASP A 151 -32.49 6.16 -8.94
CA ASP A 151 -32.45 6.87 -7.66
C ASP A 151 -31.24 7.82 -7.51
N ALA A 152 -30.37 7.92 -8.52
CA ALA A 152 -29.28 8.89 -8.61
C ALA A 152 -29.83 10.31 -8.88
N ARG A 153 -30.68 10.79 -7.96
CA ARG A 153 -31.08 12.19 -7.93
C ARG A 153 -29.85 13.04 -7.57
N PRO A 154 -29.61 14.15 -8.27
CA PRO A 154 -28.53 15.05 -7.92
C PRO A 154 -28.71 15.50 -6.47
N GLY A 155 -27.76 15.13 -5.60
CA GLY A 155 -27.73 15.55 -4.19
C GLY A 155 -27.95 14.48 -3.12
N ARG A 156 -28.20 13.20 -3.48
CA ARG A 156 -28.29 12.13 -2.47
C ARG A 156 -27.10 11.18 -2.55
N HIS A 157 -26.01 11.51 -1.86
CA HIS A 157 -25.02 10.51 -1.46
C HIS A 157 -25.68 9.60 -0.43
N VAL A 158 -25.95 8.35 -0.81
CA VAL A 158 -26.32 7.33 0.16
C VAL A 158 -25.04 6.95 0.89
N LEU A 159 -24.95 7.42 2.14
CA LEU A 159 -23.94 7.02 3.13
C LEU A 159 -24.20 5.59 3.59
#